data_AF-A0A953N128-F1
#
_entry.id   AF-A0A953N128-F1
#
_cell.length_a   1.000
_cell.length_b   1.000
_cell.length_c   1.000
_cell.angle_alpha   90.00
_cell.angle_beta   90.00
_cell.angle_gamma   90.00
#
_symmetry.space_group_name_H-M   'P 1'
#
loop_
_entity.id
_entity.type
_entity.pdbx_description
1 polymer ?
#
loop_
_entity_poly.entity_id
_entity_poly.type
_entity_poly.pdbx_seq_one_letter_code
_entity_poly.pdbx_strand_id
1 'polypeptide(L)'
;MVEKQKGFGKIKNEIYEYIILTFPNRYSEMESESKMELFLQKWETFYKEEYSKLMNSEQDATYYLDYSDFECYCRNAAYTQIFNRISDGFSSGN
;
A
#
# COMPACT_ATOMS: atom_id res chain seq x y z
N MET A 1 -15.05 -19.81 12.13
CA MET A 1 -14.42 -20.05 10.82
C MET A 1 -13.95 -18.70 10.30
N VAL A 2 -12.64 -18.44 10.29
CA VAL A 2 -12.10 -17.20 9.72
C VAL A 2 -11.69 -17.54 8.29
N GLU A 3 -12.45 -17.06 7.32
CA GLU A 3 -12.11 -17.24 5.91
C GLU A 3 -10.78 -16.55 5.62
N LYS A 4 -9.78 -17.36 5.28
CA LYS A 4 -8.52 -16.90 4.70
C LYS A 4 -8.81 -16.34 3.30
N GLN A 5 -9.15 -15.05 3.23
CA GLN A 5 -9.15 -14.34 1.95
C GLN A 5 -7.71 -14.10 1.48
N LYS A 6 -7.26 -15.05 0.64
CA LYS A 6 -6.42 -14.89 -0.54
C LYS A 6 -5.81 -13.50 -0.76
N GLY A 7 -4.55 -13.34 -0.35
CA GLY A 7 -3.41 -12.79 -1.10
C GLY A 7 -3.43 -11.39 -1.73
N PHE A 8 -4.57 -10.76 -2.02
CA PHE A 8 -4.65 -9.49 -2.77
C PHE A 8 -5.72 -8.52 -2.26
N GLY A 9 -6.41 -8.84 -1.15
CA GLY A 9 -7.53 -8.04 -0.62
C GLY A 9 -7.22 -7.07 0.52
N LYS A 10 -5.95 -6.83 0.91
CA LYS A 10 -5.66 -6.12 2.17
C LYS A 10 -4.83 -4.84 2.10
N ILE A 11 -4.39 -4.34 0.95
CA ILE A 11 -3.66 -3.05 0.92
C ILE A 11 -4.49 -1.90 1.53
N LYS A 12 -5.81 -1.83 1.29
CA LYS A 12 -6.68 -0.85 1.96
C LYS A 12 -6.64 -1.00 3.48
N ASN A 13 -6.72 -2.23 3.99
CA ASN A 13 -6.69 -2.51 5.41
C ASN A 13 -5.31 -2.22 6.01
N GLU A 14 -4.23 -2.53 5.30
CA GLU A 14 -2.87 -2.26 5.74
C GLU A 14 -2.57 -0.75 5.76
N ILE A 15 -3.06 0.00 4.77
CA ILE A 15 -3.03 1.47 4.78
C ILE A 15 -3.85 2.00 5.96
N TYR A 16 -5.06 1.48 6.15
CA TYR A 16 -5.93 1.90 7.25
C TYR A 16 -5.29 1.65 8.63
N GLU A 17 -4.76 0.44 8.86
CA GLU A 17 -4.02 0.07 10.08
C GLU A 17 -2.78 0.95 10.27
N TYR A 18 -2.01 1.18 9.20
CA TYR A 18 -0.83 2.05 9.24
C TYR A 18 -1.16 3.48 9.68
N ILE A 19 -2.26 4.05 9.17
CA ILE A 19 -2.69 5.40 9.53
C ILE A 19 -3.14 5.47 10.99
N ILE A 20 -3.92 4.49 11.47
CA ILE A 20 -4.37 4.45 12.88
C ILE A 20 -3.17 4.38 13.83
N LEU A 21 -2.18 3.54 13.51
CA LEU A 21 -1.02 3.32 14.36
C LEU A 21 -0.02 4.48 14.32
N THR A 22 0.21 5.06 13.15
CA THR A 22 1.29 6.04 12.94
C THR A 22 0.80 7.49 13.00
N PHE A 23 -0.46 7.75 12.61
CA PHE A 23 -1.03 9.09 12.48
C PHE A 23 -2.44 9.20 13.11
N PRO A 24 -2.61 8.88 14.41
CA PRO A 24 -3.92 8.86 15.07
C PRO A 24 -4.66 10.21 15.03
N ASN A 25 -3.92 11.32 15.04
CA ASN A 25 -4.50 12.66 14.91
C ASN A 25 -5.08 12.89 13.51
N ARG A 26 -4.35 12.50 12.45
CA ARG A 26 -4.82 12.61 11.06
C ARG A 26 -5.99 11.68 10.77
N TYR A 27 -5.97 10.47 11.35
CA TYR A 27 -7.13 9.57 11.32
C TYR A 27 -8.39 10.25 11.88
N SER A 28 -8.26 10.90 13.04
CA SER A 28 -9.37 11.60 13.69
C SER A 28 -9.90 12.79 12.87
N GLU A 29 -9.03 13.47 12.10
CA GLU A 29 -9.40 14.57 11.18
C GLU A 29 -10.13 14.10 9.91
N MET A 30 -10.03 12.81 9.55
CA MET A 30 -10.77 12.21 8.45
C MET A 30 -12.21 11.89 8.88
N GLU A 31 -12.95 12.93 9.28
CA GLU A 31 -14.26 12.88 9.98
C GLU A 31 -15.43 12.28 9.18
N SER A 32 -15.24 11.81 7.94
CA SER A 32 -16.29 11.12 7.20
C SER A 32 -15.79 9.81 6.60
N GLU A 33 -16.58 8.74 6.75
CA GLU A 33 -16.33 7.44 6.11
C GLU A 33 -16.06 7.59 4.60
N SER A 34 -16.74 8.55 3.96
CA SER A 34 -16.54 8.88 2.54
C SER A 34 -15.14 9.44 2.20
N LYS A 35 -14.54 10.26 3.08
CA LYS A 35 -13.19 10.82 2.86
C LYS A 35 -12.13 9.75 3.06
N MET A 36 -12.28 8.92 4.09
CA MET A 36 -11.39 7.79 4.33
C MET A 36 -11.46 6.80 3.16
N GLU A 37 -12.65 6.44 2.69
CA GLU A 37 -12.81 5.50 1.57
C GLU A 37 -12.15 6.03 0.29
N LEU A 38 -12.36 7.31 -0.04
CA LEU A 38 -11.70 7.94 -1.18
C LEU A 38 -10.18 7.98 -1.04
N PHE A 39 -9.67 8.23 0.17
CA PHE A 39 -8.24 8.19 0.47
C PHE A 39 -7.68 6.78 0.24
N LEU A 40 -8.32 5.76 0.81
CA LEU A 40 -7.90 4.37 0.66
C LEU A 40 -7.94 3.91 -0.80
N GLN A 41 -8.97 4.30 -1.56
CA GLN A 41 -9.09 3.97 -2.97
C GLN A 41 -8.00 4.63 -3.82
N LYS A 42 -7.64 5.89 -3.55
CA LYS A 42 -6.52 6.57 -4.21
C LYS A 42 -5.21 5.79 -4.03
N TRP A 43 -4.87 5.42 -2.80
CA TRP A 43 -3.62 4.74 -2.51
C TRP A 43 -3.59 3.28 -2.95
N GLU A 44 -4.73 2.58 -2.91
CA GLU A 44 -4.85 1.26 -3.53
C GLU A 44 -4.62 1.33 -5.05
N THR A 45 -5.11 2.38 -5.71
CA THR A 45 -4.88 2.57 -7.16
C THR A 45 -3.40 2.76 -7.43
N PHE A 46 -2.76 3.65 -6.66
CA PHE A 46 -1.31 3.88 -6.75
C PHE A 46 -0.50 2.61 -6.47
N TYR A 47 -0.93 1.78 -5.50
CA TYR A 47 -0.32 0.48 -5.22
C TYR A 47 -0.30 -0.41 -6.46
N LYS A 48 -1.47 -0.56 -7.09
CA LYS A 48 -1.63 -1.43 -8.26
C LYS A 48 -0.78 -0.94 -9.43
N GLU A 49 -0.68 0.37 -9.61
CA GLU A 49 0.19 0.99 -10.63
C GLU A 49 1.67 0.71 -10.37
N GLU A 50 2.17 0.97 -9.16
CA GLU A 50 3.58 0.73 -8.80
C GLU A 50 3.94 -0.74 -8.86
N TYR A 51 3.08 -1.61 -8.31
CA TYR A 51 3.26 -3.05 -8.41
C TYR A 51 3.32 -3.53 -9.87
N SER A 52 2.42 -3.03 -10.72
CA SER A 52 2.41 -3.39 -12.14
C SER A 52 3.65 -2.90 -12.87
N LYS A 53 4.17 -1.72 -12.54
CA LYS A 53 5.44 -1.22 -13.10
C LYS A 53 6.61 -2.13 -12.71
N LEU A 54 6.69 -2.50 -11.43
CA LEU A 54 7.75 -3.36 -10.91
C LEU A 54 7.69 -4.76 -11.54
N MET A 55 6.51 -5.35 -11.67
CA MET A 55 6.33 -6.66 -12.30
C MET A 55 6.72 -6.70 -13.78
N ASN A 56 6.61 -5.56 -14.48
CA ASN A 56 7.01 -5.44 -15.89
C ASN A 56 8.47 -5.00 -16.07
N SER A 57 9.21 -4.77 -14.98
CA SER A 57 10.64 -4.42 -15.02
C SER A 57 11.47 -5.70 -15.26
N GLU A 58 11.90 -5.91 -16.50
CA GLU A 58 12.75 -7.06 -16.85
C GLU A 58 14.10 -7.05 -16.11
N GLN A 59 14.62 -5.88 -15.76
CA GLN A 59 15.88 -5.74 -15.02
C GLN A 59 15.80 -6.38 -13.63
N ASP A 60 14.69 -6.19 -12.93
CA ASP A 60 14.54 -6.74 -11.58
C ASP A 60 14.30 -8.25 -11.61
N ALA A 61 13.57 -8.77 -12.60
CA ALA A 61 13.26 -10.20 -12.70
C ALA A 61 14.49 -11.10 -12.83
N THR A 62 15.58 -10.62 -13.45
CA THR A 62 16.80 -11.42 -13.68
C THR A 62 17.58 -11.77 -12.41
N TYR A 63 17.32 -11.09 -11.29
CA TYR A 63 17.99 -11.34 -10.00
C TYR A 63 17.30 -12.40 -9.12
N TYR A 64 16.05 -12.75 -9.42
CA TYR A 64 15.27 -13.65 -8.58
C TYR A 64 15.37 -15.10 -9.07
N LEU A 65 15.49 -16.02 -8.10
CA LEU A 65 15.62 -17.46 -8.36
C LEU A 65 14.33 -18.05 -8.94
N ASP A 66 13.17 -17.50 -8.56
CA ASP A 66 11.87 -17.83 -9.15
C ASP A 66 10.90 -16.64 -9.17
N TYR A 67 9.79 -16.82 -9.86
CA TYR A 67 8.74 -15.82 -10.02
C TYR A 67 8.05 -15.44 -8.70
N SER A 68 7.95 -16.35 -7.74
CA SER A 68 7.28 -16.08 -6.46
C SER A 68 8.12 -15.14 -5.59
N ASP A 69 9.43 -15.30 -5.59
CA ASP A 69 10.35 -14.37 -4.93
C ASP A 69 10.29 -12.98 -5.56
N PHE A 70 10.27 -12.91 -6.89
CA PHE A 70 10.09 -11.64 -7.62
C PHE A 70 8.75 -10.97 -7.28
N GLU A 71 7.65 -11.72 -7.28
CA GLU A 71 6.33 -11.22 -6.94
C GLU A 71 6.27 -10.66 -5.50
N CYS A 72 6.91 -11.35 -4.55
CA CYS A 72 7.03 -10.93 -3.16
C CYS A 72 7.84 -9.62 -3.05
N TYR A 73 8.95 -9.52 -3.76
CA TYR A 73 9.73 -8.29 -3.82
C TYR A 73 8.92 -7.12 -4.38
N CYS A 74 8.28 -7.28 -5.54
CA CYS A 74 7.50 -6.22 -6.18
C CYS A 74 6.40 -5.70 -5.26
N ARG A 75 5.75 -6.61 -4.54
CA ARG A 75 4.75 -6.30 -3.52
C ARG A 75 5.33 -5.45 -2.39
N ASN A 76 6.42 -5.89 -1.77
CA ASN A 76 7.06 -5.17 -0.66
C ASN A 76 7.60 -3.80 -1.07
N ALA A 77 8.16 -3.69 -2.27
CA ALA A 77 8.63 -2.43 -2.83
C ALA A 77 7.46 -1.46 -3.07
N ALA A 78 6.34 -1.93 -3.63
CA ALA A 78 5.14 -1.12 -3.83
C ALA A 78 4.53 -0.65 -2.48
N TYR A 79 4.46 -1.53 -1.47
CA TYR A 79 4.03 -1.15 -0.12
C TYR A 79 4.90 -0.03 0.47
N THR A 80 6.21 -0.21 0.41
CA THR A 80 7.18 0.76 0.94
C THR A 80 7.02 2.14 0.30
N GLN A 81 6.86 2.18 -1.03
CA GLN A 81 6.63 3.44 -1.73
C GLN A 81 5.37 4.18 -1.25
N ILE A 82 4.28 3.45 -1.03
CA ILE A 82 3.03 4.07 -0.57
C ILE A 82 3.13 4.57 0.85
N PHE A 83 3.66 3.77 1.77
CA PHE A 83 3.75 4.18 3.16
C PHE A 83 4.67 5.38 3.34
N ASN A 84 5.79 5.43 2.61
CA ASN A 84 6.66 6.61 2.59
C ASN A 84 5.91 7.85 2.10
N ARG A 85 5.18 7.76 0.98
CA ARG A 85 4.43 8.91 0.45
C ARG A 85 3.28 9.36 1.35
N ILE A 86 2.59 8.43 2.02
CA ILE A 86 1.57 8.76 3.02
C ILE A 86 2.22 9.49 4.19
N SER A 87 3.33 8.95 4.70
CA SER A 87 4.10 9.55 5.79
C SER A 87 4.56 10.96 5.46
N ASP A 88 5.14 11.16 4.27
CA ASP A 88 5.59 12.46 3.77
C ASP A 88 4.41 13.42 3.64
N GLY A 89 3.29 12.96 3.10
CA GLY A 89 2.07 13.75 2.95
C GLY A 89 1.48 14.23 4.28
N PHE A 90 1.56 13.44 5.34
CA PHE A 90 1.08 13.85 6.67
C PHE A 90 2.09 14.68 7.47
N SER A 91 3.39 14.45 7.26
CA SER A 91 4.47 15.15 7.94
C SER A 91 4.73 16.55 7.39
N SER A 92 4.48 16.76 6.09
CA SER A 92 4.66 18.06 5.41
C SER A 92 3.48 19.02 5.60
N GLY A 93 2.35 18.59 6.18
CA GLY A 93 1.18 19.41 6.46
C GLY A 93 1.28 20.25 7.73
N ASN A 94 2.42 20.93 7.94
CA ASN A 94 2.65 21.98 8.95
C ASN A 94 2.59 23.36 8.31
#